data_AF-A0A953QMR6-F1
#
_entry.id   AF-A0A953QMR6-F1
#
_cell.length_a   1.000
_cell.length_b   1.000
_cell.length_c   1.000
_cell.angle_alpha   90.00
_cell.angle_beta   90.00
_cell.angle_gamma   90.00
#
_symmetry.space_group_name_H-M   'P 1'
#
loop_
_entity.id
_entity.type
_entity.pdbx_description
1 polymer ?
#
loop_
_entity_poly.entity_id
_entity_poly.type
_entity_poly.pdbx_seq_one_letter_code
_entity_poly.pdbx_strand_id
1 'polypeptide(L)'
;MSEAIQSALTDKKHLIVEAGTGTGKTLAYLVPAILSGRRVVISTGTKNLQEQLYFKDIPFLERHLGPLRACYMKGRGNYACRQKIYDAEKEPVLEGLEEVADFQIIRDWEKTTETGDRAEIKTLPESSGAWAKIDARSDRCTGQKCPQFERCFITRMHQKALESDIIIVNHHLFFADLAVKGDSDVAGIIPEYGAVIFDEAHEVEEVAGQYFGVSVSNYQFDELIRDVAAIASRKEFHSQELDRILITVSERAVYFLSLFNAPDGRSAFRSHEAFLIKYEDTYKDVLAGLELIALQLELLKAAPEETIPLVHRAREIARRLQFFMEGSDRRYVYWIERRGRGTFLQATPIDVANILDEKLFDRIDSVVLTSATLAVAGEFEFTKVRLGLRAARTLVVPSHFNYAEQALLYVPQSLPDPRSPAFTAAAAREIMELLFLSRGRAFVLFTSNQQMRLIYDRVSLEVPYQTLLQG
;
A
#
# COMPACT_ATOMS: atom_id res chain seq x y z
N MET A 1 27.78 4.47 9.40
CA MET A 1 26.46 3.82 9.27
C MET A 1 26.58 2.30 9.30
N SER A 2 27.33 1.67 8.39
CA SER A 2 27.45 0.19 8.33
C SER A 2 27.86 -0.46 9.64
N GLU A 3 28.90 0.05 10.32
CA GLU A 3 29.35 -0.48 11.61
C GLU A 3 28.27 -0.38 12.70
N ALA A 4 27.50 0.72 12.71
CA ALA A 4 26.41 0.89 13.66
C ALA A 4 25.28 -0.11 13.41
N ILE A 5 24.94 -0.35 12.14
CA ILE A 5 23.95 -1.37 11.74
C ILE A 5 24.47 -2.77 12.10
N GLN A 6 25.72 -3.09 11.78
CA GLN A 6 26.34 -4.37 12.13
C GLN A 6 26.31 -4.63 13.64
N SER A 7 26.69 -3.63 14.45
CA SER A 7 26.62 -3.72 15.90
C SER A 7 25.19 -3.88 16.40
N ALA A 8 24.22 -3.14 15.84
CA ALA A 8 22.81 -3.28 16.20
C ALA A 8 22.27 -4.70 15.93
N LEU A 9 22.55 -5.25 14.73
CA LEU A 9 22.18 -6.62 14.36
C LEU A 9 22.87 -7.67 15.25
N THR A 10 24.15 -7.46 15.57
CA THR A 10 24.92 -8.39 16.42
C THR A 10 24.41 -8.40 17.85
N ASP A 11 24.23 -7.22 18.44
CA ASP A 11 23.86 -7.02 19.84
C ASP A 11 22.36 -7.20 20.11
N LYS A 12 21.57 -7.45 19.06
CA LYS A 12 20.11 -7.54 19.11
C LYS A 12 19.49 -6.27 19.70
N LYS A 13 19.81 -5.13 19.09
CA LYS A 13 19.33 -3.80 19.50
C LYS A 13 18.70 -3.06 18.32
N HIS A 14 17.65 -2.31 18.61
CA HIS A 14 17.06 -1.41 17.63
C HIS A 14 17.96 -0.19 17.40
N LEU A 15 17.90 0.35 16.18
CA LEU A 15 18.71 1.48 15.75
C LEU A 15 17.89 2.43 14.89
N ILE A 16 17.98 3.72 15.16
CA ILE A 16 17.48 4.79 14.30
C ILE A 16 18.68 5.48 13.66
N VAL A 17 18.71 5.54 12.33
CA VAL A 17 19.76 6.23 11.57
C VAL A 17 19.13 7.28 10.68
N GLU A 18 19.53 8.54 10.85
CA GLU A 18 19.33 9.55 9.83
C GLU A 18 20.55 9.58 8.92
N ALA A 19 20.34 9.41 7.63
CA ALA A 19 21.41 9.48 6.65
C ALA A 19 20.91 10.16 5.37
N GLY A 20 21.49 11.31 5.06
CA GLY A 20 21.10 12.13 3.91
C GLY A 20 21.23 11.40 2.58
N THR A 21 20.66 11.98 1.52
CA THR A 21 20.82 11.47 0.16
C THR A 21 22.29 11.41 -0.24
N GLY A 22 22.67 10.44 -1.06
CA GLY A 22 24.05 10.29 -1.53
C GLY A 22 25.06 9.72 -0.52
N THR A 23 24.66 9.45 0.73
CA THR A 23 25.54 8.85 1.77
C THR A 23 25.80 7.34 1.60
N GLY A 24 25.24 6.72 0.56
CA GLY A 24 25.36 5.28 0.35
C GLY A 24 24.51 4.42 1.30
N LYS A 25 23.39 4.97 1.83
CA LYS A 25 22.43 4.28 2.72
C LYS A 25 22.22 2.81 2.36
N THR A 26 21.90 2.57 1.10
CA THR A 26 21.57 1.24 0.56
C THR A 26 22.65 0.20 0.82
N LEU A 27 23.89 0.48 0.39
CA LEU A 27 25.02 -0.41 0.67
C LEU A 27 25.31 -0.47 2.17
N ALA A 28 25.13 0.64 2.87
CA ALA A 28 25.42 0.73 4.29
C ALA A 28 24.55 -0.19 5.15
N TYR A 29 23.31 -0.48 4.74
CA TYR A 29 22.46 -1.48 5.39
C TYR A 29 22.52 -2.87 4.74
N LEU A 30 22.69 -2.98 3.42
CA LEU A 30 22.72 -4.29 2.73
C LEU A 30 23.93 -5.12 3.12
N VAL A 31 25.12 -4.51 3.13
CA VAL A 31 26.38 -5.22 3.45
C VAL A 31 26.32 -5.87 4.84
N PRO A 32 26.03 -5.15 5.95
CA PRO A 32 25.94 -5.80 7.26
C PRO A 32 24.75 -6.76 7.37
N ALA A 33 23.64 -6.55 6.64
CA ALA A 33 22.54 -7.52 6.61
C ALA A 33 22.98 -8.86 6.00
N ILE A 34 23.67 -8.82 4.86
CA ILE A 34 24.22 -10.02 4.19
C ILE A 34 25.25 -10.71 5.09
N LEU A 35 26.20 -9.95 5.64
CA LEU A 35 27.27 -10.50 6.49
C LEU A 35 26.75 -11.04 7.83
N SER A 36 25.54 -10.67 8.26
CA SER A 36 24.96 -11.18 9.50
C SER A 36 24.68 -12.68 9.46
N GLY A 37 24.53 -13.27 8.27
CA GLY A 37 24.14 -14.68 8.08
C GLY A 37 22.75 -15.02 8.62
N ARG A 38 21.96 -14.01 9.03
CA ARG A 38 20.58 -14.17 9.48
C ARG A 38 19.63 -13.84 8.35
N ARG A 39 18.39 -14.33 8.42
CA ARG A 39 17.33 -13.84 7.55
C ARG A 39 16.93 -12.43 7.95
N VAL A 40 17.12 -11.48 7.03
CA VAL A 40 16.82 -10.06 7.21
C VAL A 40 15.79 -9.60 6.20
N VAL A 41 14.74 -8.96 6.68
CA VAL A 41 13.76 -8.28 5.81
C VAL A 41 14.20 -6.85 5.57
N ILE A 42 14.15 -6.41 4.32
CA ILE A 42 14.36 -5.01 3.94
C ILE A 42 13.02 -4.48 3.45
N SER A 43 12.44 -3.55 4.18
CA SER A 43 11.17 -2.93 3.88
C SER A 43 11.40 -1.53 3.33
N THR A 44 10.91 -1.23 2.12
CA THR A 44 11.08 0.09 1.47
C THR A 44 9.77 0.86 1.38
N GLY A 45 9.84 2.20 1.37
CA GLY A 45 8.66 3.06 1.17
C GLY A 45 7.93 2.82 -0.17
N THR A 46 8.69 2.66 -1.26
CA THR A 46 8.10 2.51 -2.61
C THR A 46 8.51 1.21 -3.32
N LYS A 47 7.68 0.77 -4.28
CA LYS A 47 7.98 -0.37 -5.17
C LYS A 47 9.18 -0.10 -6.08
N ASN A 48 9.39 1.15 -6.50
CA ASN A 48 10.52 1.53 -7.34
C ASN A 48 11.85 1.39 -6.59
N LEU A 49 11.88 1.77 -5.31
CA LEU A 49 13.04 1.54 -4.46
C LEU A 49 13.27 0.04 -4.25
N GLN A 50 12.22 -0.74 -4.00
CA GLN A 50 12.30 -2.20 -3.90
C GLN A 50 12.94 -2.83 -5.15
N GLU A 51 12.49 -2.43 -6.34
CA GLU A 51 13.04 -2.92 -7.61
C GLU A 51 14.49 -2.47 -7.82
N GLN A 52 14.83 -1.24 -7.44
CA GLN A 52 16.21 -0.77 -7.49
C GLN A 52 17.13 -1.65 -6.64
N LEU A 53 16.72 -1.96 -5.40
CA LEU A 53 17.47 -2.84 -4.51
C LEU A 53 17.70 -4.22 -5.14
N TYR A 54 16.65 -4.82 -5.68
CA TYR A 54 16.72 -6.19 -6.18
C TYR A 54 17.43 -6.30 -7.55
N PHE A 55 17.14 -5.41 -8.51
CA PHE A 55 17.66 -5.52 -9.87
C PHE A 55 18.97 -4.78 -10.10
N LYS A 56 19.41 -3.92 -9.19
CA LYS A 56 20.69 -3.20 -9.30
C LYS A 56 21.62 -3.49 -8.14
N ASP A 57 21.19 -3.23 -6.90
CA ASP A 57 22.08 -3.27 -5.74
C ASP A 57 22.49 -4.69 -5.35
N ILE A 58 21.57 -5.66 -5.39
CA ILE A 58 21.88 -7.08 -5.16
C ILE A 58 22.85 -7.63 -6.22
N PRO A 59 22.60 -7.50 -7.55
CA PRO A 59 23.57 -7.94 -8.56
C PRO A 59 24.93 -7.25 -8.46
N PHE A 60 24.96 -5.98 -8.04
CA PHE A 60 26.21 -5.29 -7.77
C PHE A 60 26.97 -5.96 -6.62
N LEU A 61 26.30 -6.30 -5.52
CA LEU A 61 26.90 -6.99 -4.39
C LEU A 61 27.31 -8.42 -4.72
N GLU A 62 26.54 -9.15 -5.54
CA GLU A 62 26.88 -10.51 -5.97
C GLU A 62 28.22 -10.58 -6.71
N ARG A 63 28.54 -9.55 -7.51
CA ARG A 63 29.84 -9.46 -8.20
C ARG A 63 31.03 -9.37 -7.25
N HIS A 64 30.83 -8.88 -6.03
CA HIS A 64 31.91 -8.61 -5.07
C HIS A 64 31.92 -9.61 -3.90
N LEU A 65 30.77 -10.15 -3.52
CA LEU A 65 30.60 -11.02 -2.35
C LEU A 65 30.30 -12.48 -2.73
N GLY A 66 30.04 -12.77 -4.01
CA GLY A 66 29.58 -14.08 -4.48
C GLY A 66 28.06 -14.20 -4.51
N PRO A 67 27.51 -15.37 -4.88
CA PRO A 67 26.06 -15.57 -5.03
C PRO A 67 25.29 -15.25 -3.75
N LEU A 68 24.20 -14.49 -3.86
CA LEU A 68 23.38 -14.08 -2.73
C LEU A 68 21.99 -14.73 -2.80
N ARG A 69 21.48 -15.20 -1.66
CA ARG A 69 20.13 -15.73 -1.54
C ARG A 69 19.16 -14.59 -1.23
N ALA A 70 18.76 -13.86 -2.26
CA ALA A 70 17.83 -12.75 -2.16
C ALA A 70 16.54 -13.00 -2.94
N CYS A 71 15.43 -12.49 -2.42
CA CYS A 71 14.16 -12.40 -3.15
C CYS A 71 13.50 -11.05 -2.90
N TYR A 72 12.53 -10.69 -3.74
CA TYR A 72 11.63 -9.59 -3.49
C TYR A 72 10.17 -10.07 -3.55
N MET A 73 9.32 -9.52 -2.68
CA MET A 73 7.90 -9.87 -2.60
C MET A 73 7.04 -8.62 -2.71
N LYS A 74 6.00 -8.66 -3.56
CA LYS A 74 4.99 -7.60 -3.69
C LYS A 74 3.63 -8.11 -3.22
N GLY A 75 2.66 -7.20 -3.08
CA GLY A 75 1.27 -7.60 -2.83
C GLY A 75 0.71 -8.44 -3.99
N ARG A 76 -0.22 -9.36 -3.70
CA ARG A 76 -0.75 -10.33 -4.68
C ARG A 76 -1.30 -9.73 -5.97
N GLY A 77 -1.91 -8.54 -5.91
CA GLY A 77 -2.40 -7.82 -7.08
C GLY A 77 -1.32 -7.35 -8.08
N ASN A 78 -0.04 -7.50 -7.72
CA ASN A 78 1.08 -7.25 -8.63
C ASN A 78 1.53 -8.50 -9.39
N TYR A 79 0.95 -9.67 -9.10
CA TYR A 79 1.27 -10.91 -9.79
C TYR A 79 0.10 -11.38 -10.63
N ALA A 80 0.39 -11.96 -11.79
CA ALA A 80 -0.62 -12.61 -12.60
C ALA A 80 -1.10 -13.93 -11.98
N CYS A 81 -2.37 -14.28 -12.15
CA CYS A 81 -2.89 -15.61 -11.85
C CYS A 81 -3.02 -16.44 -13.14
N ARG A 82 -2.15 -17.44 -13.29
CA ARG A 82 -2.20 -18.36 -14.45
C ARG A 82 -3.56 -19.01 -14.64
N GLN A 83 -4.20 -19.41 -13.55
CA GLN A 83 -5.53 -20.03 -13.62
C GLN A 83 -6.55 -19.05 -14.22
N LYS A 84 -6.62 -17.81 -13.73
CA LYS A 84 -7.53 -16.78 -14.27
C LYS A 84 -7.21 -16.46 -15.75
N ILE A 85 -5.94 -16.44 -16.13
CA ILE A 85 -5.54 -16.24 -17.54
C ILE A 85 -6.11 -17.35 -18.43
N TYR A 86 -5.93 -18.62 -18.06
CA TYR A 86 -6.43 -19.75 -18.87
C TYR A 86 -7.95 -19.89 -18.86
N ASP A 87 -8.61 -19.45 -17.79
CA ASP A 87 -10.07 -19.40 -17.73
C ASP A 87 -10.61 -18.29 -18.66
N ALA A 88 -9.96 -17.11 -18.67
CA ALA A 88 -10.31 -16.01 -19.57
C ALA A 88 -10.05 -16.30 -21.07
N GLU A 89 -9.22 -17.31 -21.40
CA GLU A 89 -9.09 -17.80 -22.78
C GLU A 89 -10.32 -18.59 -23.24
N LYS A 90 -11.02 -19.25 -22.30
CA LYS A 90 -12.15 -20.14 -22.59
C LYS A 90 -13.49 -19.43 -22.45
N GLU A 91 -13.57 -18.47 -21.55
CA GLU A 91 -14.79 -17.74 -21.22
C GLU A 91 -14.62 -16.23 -21.51
N PRO A 92 -15.63 -15.55 -22.08
CA PRO A 92 -15.58 -14.12 -22.32
C PRO A 92 -15.72 -13.35 -21.00
N VAL A 93 -14.61 -13.12 -20.30
CA VAL A 93 -14.53 -12.31 -19.07
C VAL A 93 -14.14 -10.84 -19.36
N LEU A 94 -13.67 -10.57 -20.58
CA LEU A 94 -13.14 -9.28 -21.02
C LEU A 94 -14.21 -8.45 -21.73
N GLU A 95 -14.17 -7.14 -21.51
CA GLU A 95 -15.14 -6.18 -22.02
C GLU A 95 -14.46 -5.15 -22.92
N GLY A 96 -14.96 -4.99 -24.15
CA GLY A 96 -14.45 -4.01 -25.09
C GLY A 96 -13.12 -4.38 -25.76
N LEU A 97 -12.75 -3.60 -26.77
CA LEU A 97 -11.55 -3.87 -27.58
C LEU A 97 -10.25 -3.60 -26.83
N GLU A 98 -10.25 -2.64 -25.90
CA GLU A 98 -9.07 -2.28 -25.11
C GLU A 98 -8.64 -3.41 -24.18
N GLU A 99 -9.57 -3.99 -23.40
CA GLU A 99 -9.23 -5.12 -22.51
C GLU A 99 -8.78 -6.37 -23.29
N VAL A 100 -9.32 -6.59 -24.49
CA VAL A 100 -8.90 -7.69 -25.36
C VAL A 100 -7.46 -7.50 -25.84
N ALA A 101 -7.07 -6.29 -26.21
CA ALA A 101 -5.70 -5.97 -26.60
C ALA A 101 -4.73 -6.11 -25.41
N ASP A 102 -5.11 -5.57 -24.25
CA ASP A 102 -4.33 -5.70 -23.01
C ASP A 102 -4.14 -7.16 -22.60
N PHE A 103 -5.20 -7.98 -22.68
CA PHE A 103 -5.13 -9.40 -22.39
C PHE A 103 -4.19 -10.15 -23.33
N GLN A 104 -4.15 -9.79 -24.61
CA GLN A 104 -3.21 -10.39 -25.56
C GLN A 104 -1.75 -10.15 -25.14
N ILE A 105 -1.43 -8.93 -24.71
CA ILE A 105 -0.10 -8.58 -24.17
C ILE A 105 0.23 -9.47 -22.97
N ILE A 106 -0.70 -9.60 -22.03
CA ILE A 106 -0.49 -10.39 -20.82
C ILE A 106 -0.31 -11.88 -21.14
N ARG A 107 -1.14 -12.42 -22.02
CA ARG A 107 -1.10 -13.83 -22.43
C ARG A 107 0.23 -14.22 -23.07
N ASP A 108 0.78 -13.36 -23.91
CA ASP A 108 2.06 -13.62 -24.55
C ASP A 108 3.23 -13.45 -23.57
N TRP A 109 3.16 -12.46 -22.68
CA TRP A 109 4.16 -12.25 -21.63
C TRP A 109 4.19 -13.40 -20.62
N GLU A 110 3.03 -13.94 -20.21
CA GLU A 110 2.90 -15.02 -19.22
C GLU A 110 3.76 -16.24 -19.57
N LYS A 111 3.92 -16.53 -20.87
CA LYS A 111 4.71 -17.66 -21.39
C LYS A 111 6.22 -17.49 -21.19
N THR A 112 6.67 -16.26 -20.99
CA THR A 112 8.10 -15.90 -20.95
C THR A 112 8.58 -15.45 -19.58
N THR A 113 7.69 -14.96 -18.72
CA THR A 113 8.03 -14.48 -17.39
C THR A 113 8.35 -15.61 -16.42
N GLU A 114 9.38 -15.41 -15.60
CA GLU A 114 9.71 -16.31 -14.50
C GLU A 114 8.99 -15.94 -13.21
N THR A 115 8.72 -14.64 -12.99
CA THR A 115 8.20 -14.13 -11.73
C THR A 115 6.70 -13.85 -11.76
N GLY A 116 6.14 -13.59 -12.95
CA GLY A 116 4.76 -13.18 -13.11
C GLY A 116 4.45 -11.80 -12.53
N ASP A 117 5.45 -10.94 -12.36
CA ASP A 117 5.31 -9.57 -11.84
C ASP A 117 4.87 -8.57 -12.92
N ARG A 118 3.79 -7.85 -12.66
CA ARG A 118 3.23 -6.79 -13.51
C ARG A 118 4.26 -5.79 -14.01
N ALA A 119 5.25 -5.46 -13.18
CA ALA A 119 6.26 -4.46 -13.50
C ALA A 119 7.16 -4.85 -14.69
N GLU A 120 7.22 -6.14 -15.05
CA GLU A 120 7.93 -6.61 -16.24
C GLU A 120 7.25 -6.15 -17.55
N ILE A 121 5.94 -5.88 -17.52
CA ILE A 121 5.15 -5.52 -18.71
C ILE A 121 5.16 -4.00 -18.93
N LYS A 122 6.20 -3.49 -19.62
CA LYS A 122 6.34 -2.05 -19.90
C LYS A 122 5.29 -1.50 -20.88
N THR A 123 4.70 -2.35 -21.71
CA THR A 123 3.76 -1.97 -22.77
C THR A 123 2.31 -1.94 -22.31
N LEU A 124 2.00 -2.50 -21.15
CA LEU A 124 0.65 -2.54 -20.61
C LEU A 124 0.38 -1.23 -19.85
N PRO A 125 -0.75 -0.54 -20.07
CA PRO A 125 -1.12 0.64 -19.29
C PRO A 125 -1.31 0.34 -17.79
N GLU A 126 -0.98 1.30 -16.93
CA GLU A 126 -1.22 1.15 -15.48
C GLU A 126 -2.73 1.07 -15.15
N SER A 127 -3.57 1.72 -15.96
CA SER A 127 -5.02 1.74 -15.83
C SER A 127 -5.71 0.54 -16.50
N SER A 128 -4.97 -0.52 -16.86
CA SER A 128 -5.53 -1.68 -17.56
C SER A 128 -6.61 -2.38 -16.74
N GLY A 129 -7.85 -2.38 -17.25
CA GLY A 129 -8.98 -3.12 -16.67
C GLY A 129 -8.78 -4.64 -16.72
N ALA A 130 -8.10 -5.13 -17.77
CA ALA A 130 -7.80 -6.54 -17.94
C ALA A 130 -6.95 -7.10 -16.79
N TRP A 131 -5.93 -6.35 -16.34
CA TRP A 131 -5.05 -6.79 -15.25
C TRP A 131 -5.83 -7.06 -13.95
N ALA A 132 -6.75 -6.17 -13.59
CA ALA A 132 -7.57 -6.32 -12.39
C ALA A 132 -8.43 -7.60 -12.41
N LYS A 133 -8.77 -8.12 -13.60
CA LYS A 133 -9.55 -9.35 -13.79
C LYS A 133 -8.70 -10.61 -13.68
N ILE A 134 -7.39 -10.53 -13.95
CA ILE A 134 -6.50 -11.70 -14.02
C ILE A 134 -5.42 -11.76 -12.92
N ASP A 135 -5.28 -10.73 -12.09
CA ASP A 135 -4.29 -10.69 -11.02
C ASP A 135 -4.50 -11.80 -9.96
N ALA A 136 -3.50 -12.03 -9.12
CA ALA A 136 -3.47 -13.09 -8.14
C ALA A 136 -4.11 -12.75 -6.78
N ARG A 137 -4.93 -11.70 -6.68
CA ARG A 137 -5.68 -11.39 -5.44
C ARG A 137 -6.44 -12.62 -4.95
N SER A 138 -6.48 -12.75 -3.61
CA SER A 138 -6.96 -13.95 -2.91
C SER A 138 -8.46 -14.19 -3.02
N ASP A 139 -9.20 -13.25 -3.61
CA ASP A 139 -10.67 -13.22 -3.69
C ASP A 139 -11.28 -14.52 -4.20
N ARG A 140 -10.56 -15.25 -5.07
CA ARG A 140 -10.96 -16.55 -5.65
C ARG A 140 -9.84 -17.60 -5.62
N CYS A 141 -8.83 -17.44 -4.77
CA CYS A 141 -7.68 -18.34 -4.77
C CYS A 141 -7.98 -19.62 -3.98
N THR A 142 -7.86 -20.79 -4.63
CA THR A 142 -8.07 -22.12 -4.02
C THR A 142 -6.79 -22.73 -3.40
N GLY A 143 -5.69 -21.97 -3.38
CA GLY A 143 -4.43 -22.41 -2.75
C GLY A 143 -3.87 -23.69 -3.38
N GLN A 144 -3.57 -24.69 -2.53
CA GLN A 144 -2.94 -25.96 -2.92
C GLN A 144 -3.74 -26.78 -3.93
N LYS A 145 -5.06 -26.57 -4.01
CA LYS A 145 -5.95 -27.31 -4.91
C LYS A 145 -6.11 -26.65 -6.28
N CYS A 146 -5.43 -25.51 -6.51
CA CYS A 146 -5.41 -24.85 -7.80
C CYS A 146 -4.75 -25.74 -8.87
N PRO A 147 -5.35 -25.91 -10.06
CA PRO A 147 -4.74 -26.69 -11.15
C PRO A 147 -3.37 -26.16 -11.60
N GLN A 148 -3.07 -24.89 -11.34
CA GLN A 148 -1.79 -24.26 -11.65
C GLN A 148 -0.83 -24.15 -10.46
N PHE A 149 -1.10 -24.82 -9.33
CA PHE A 149 -0.37 -24.62 -8.07
C PHE A 149 1.17 -24.75 -8.23
N GLU A 150 1.64 -25.82 -8.87
CA GLU A 150 3.09 -26.09 -9.09
C GLU A 150 3.80 -25.00 -9.90
N ARG A 151 3.04 -24.32 -10.76
CA ARG A 151 3.57 -23.29 -11.65
C ARG A 151 3.05 -21.90 -11.27
N CYS A 152 2.44 -21.76 -10.10
CA CYS A 152 1.86 -20.51 -9.64
C CYS A 152 2.96 -19.53 -9.21
N PHE A 153 2.91 -18.32 -9.76
CA PHE A 153 3.88 -17.26 -9.44
C PHE A 153 3.90 -16.90 -7.94
N ILE A 154 2.73 -16.86 -7.30
CA ILE A 154 2.64 -16.61 -5.86
C ILE A 154 3.30 -17.75 -5.07
N THR A 155 2.99 -19.00 -5.40
CA THR A 155 3.57 -20.16 -4.71
C THR A 155 5.09 -20.18 -4.84
N ARG A 156 5.60 -19.96 -6.06
CA ARG A 156 7.06 -19.89 -6.33
C ARG A 156 7.73 -18.72 -5.59
N MET A 157 7.06 -17.56 -5.53
CA MET A 157 7.56 -16.40 -4.79
C MET A 157 7.67 -16.69 -3.29
N HIS A 158 6.69 -17.38 -2.67
CA HIS A 158 6.80 -17.83 -1.28
C HIS A 158 7.90 -18.88 -1.08
N GLN A 159 8.04 -19.86 -1.99
CA GLN A 159 9.12 -20.86 -1.93
C GLN A 159 10.50 -20.19 -1.99
N LYS A 160 10.70 -19.26 -2.94
CA LYS A 160 11.94 -18.49 -3.05
C LYS A 160 12.22 -17.67 -1.80
N ALA A 161 11.18 -17.09 -1.18
CA ALA A 161 11.32 -16.38 0.09
C ALA A 161 11.77 -17.28 1.25
N LEU A 162 11.26 -18.52 1.32
CA LEU A 162 11.69 -19.50 2.32
C LEU A 162 13.17 -19.90 2.15
N GLU A 163 13.69 -19.87 0.93
CA GLU A 163 15.09 -20.20 0.63
C GLU A 163 16.04 -19.00 0.76
N SER A 164 15.50 -17.78 0.89
CA SER A 164 16.26 -16.53 0.90
C SER A 164 16.70 -16.08 2.29
N ASP A 165 17.88 -15.48 2.36
CA ASP A 165 18.39 -14.77 3.54
C ASP A 165 17.99 -13.30 3.53
N ILE A 166 17.92 -12.69 2.35
CA ILE A 166 17.49 -11.29 2.19
C ILE A 166 16.14 -11.27 1.52
N ILE A 167 15.13 -10.74 2.21
CA ILE A 167 13.76 -10.61 1.69
C ILE A 167 13.43 -9.14 1.55
N ILE A 168 13.25 -8.67 0.31
CA ILE A 168 12.97 -7.26 0.02
C ILE A 168 11.46 -7.10 -0.20
N VAL A 169 10.81 -6.29 0.61
CA VAL A 169 9.38 -5.99 0.56
C VAL A 169 9.16 -4.48 0.58
N ASN A 170 7.94 -4.03 0.31
CA ASN A 170 7.56 -2.66 0.63
C ASN A 170 6.95 -2.58 2.05
N HIS A 171 6.85 -1.37 2.62
CA HIS A 171 6.22 -1.15 3.93
C HIS A 171 4.81 -1.72 3.99
N HIS A 172 4.04 -1.54 2.93
CA HIS A 172 2.67 -2.04 2.84
C HIS A 172 2.57 -3.56 3.03
N LEU A 173 3.37 -4.36 2.32
CA LEU A 173 3.36 -5.82 2.47
C LEU A 173 3.88 -6.24 3.85
N PHE A 174 4.87 -5.54 4.38
CA PHE A 174 5.40 -5.80 5.72
C PHE A 174 4.33 -5.59 6.80
N PHE A 175 3.63 -4.45 6.80
CA PHE A 175 2.59 -4.18 7.79
C PHE A 175 1.33 -5.02 7.57
N ALA A 176 1.03 -5.43 6.33
CA ALA A 176 0.01 -6.45 6.06
C ALA A 176 0.35 -7.79 6.72
N ASP A 177 1.61 -8.26 6.59
CA ASP A 177 2.09 -9.47 7.25
C ASP A 177 2.01 -9.36 8.77
N LEU A 178 2.45 -8.23 9.33
CA LEU A 178 2.44 -7.97 10.76
C LEU A 178 1.02 -7.93 11.35
N ALA A 179 0.06 -7.36 10.62
CA ALA A 179 -1.34 -7.34 11.01
C ALA A 179 -1.94 -8.75 11.08
N VAL A 180 -1.64 -9.62 10.11
CA VAL A 180 -2.13 -11.00 10.06
C VAL A 180 -1.52 -11.87 11.17
N LYS A 181 -0.20 -11.77 11.39
CA LYS A 181 0.51 -12.53 12.45
C LYS A 181 0.05 -12.18 13.87
N GLY A 182 -0.54 -11.00 14.06
CA GLY A 182 -0.98 -10.53 15.37
C GLY A 182 -2.30 -11.14 15.87
N ASP A 183 -3.15 -11.62 14.96
CA ASP A 183 -4.56 -11.89 15.27
C ASP A 183 -4.91 -13.41 15.24
N SER A 184 -3.97 -14.29 14.88
CA SER A 184 -4.22 -15.75 14.80
C SER A 184 -2.93 -16.59 14.69
N ASP A 185 -3.01 -17.90 14.97
CA ASP A 185 -1.96 -18.92 14.68
C ASP A 185 -1.73 -19.14 13.16
N VAL A 186 -2.18 -18.20 12.32
CA VAL A 186 -2.06 -18.27 10.87
C VAL A 186 -0.63 -17.93 10.47
N ALA A 187 -0.04 -18.81 9.65
CA ALA A 187 1.27 -18.56 9.06
C ALA A 187 1.27 -17.23 8.30
N GLY A 188 2.21 -16.35 8.63
CA GLY A 188 2.35 -15.07 7.94
C GLY A 188 2.74 -15.19 6.47
N ILE A 189 2.62 -14.07 5.76
CA ILE A 189 3.01 -13.91 4.36
C ILE A 189 4.53 -14.01 4.22
N ILE A 190 5.26 -13.35 5.12
CA ILE A 190 6.73 -13.28 5.11
C ILE A 190 7.27 -14.39 6.04
N PRO A 191 8.22 -15.22 5.57
CA PRO A 191 8.90 -16.22 6.40
C PRO A 191 9.46 -15.65 7.70
N GLU A 192 9.70 -16.48 8.72
CA GLU A 192 10.32 -16.03 9.96
C GLU A 192 11.69 -15.38 9.71
N TYR A 193 11.90 -14.19 10.27
CA TYR A 193 13.12 -13.39 10.13
C TYR A 193 13.61 -12.91 11.48
N GLY A 194 14.93 -12.74 11.62
CA GLY A 194 15.54 -12.29 12.88
C GLY A 194 15.70 -10.78 12.97
N ALA A 195 15.68 -10.07 11.85
CA ALA A 195 15.82 -8.62 11.83
C ALA A 195 15.05 -7.99 10.65
N VAL A 196 14.69 -6.72 10.80
CA VAL A 196 14.11 -5.91 9.73
C VAL A 196 14.80 -4.55 9.64
N ILE A 197 14.99 -4.09 8.40
CA ILE A 197 15.51 -2.77 8.06
C ILE A 197 14.43 -2.03 7.29
N PHE A 198 13.94 -0.92 7.84
CA PHE A 198 13.01 -0.02 7.17
C PHE A 198 13.80 1.11 6.51
N ASP A 199 13.79 1.16 5.19
CA ASP A 199 14.29 2.27 4.39
C ASP A 199 13.15 3.21 4.02
N GLU A 200 13.42 4.52 4.08
CA GLU A 200 12.39 5.56 4.10
C GLU A 200 11.42 5.43 5.28
N ALA A 201 11.99 5.09 6.46
CA ALA A 201 11.27 4.89 7.71
C ALA A 201 10.39 6.05 8.20
N HIS A 202 10.44 7.22 7.56
CA HIS A 202 9.53 8.32 7.85
C HIS A 202 8.07 8.00 7.47
N GLU A 203 7.84 7.06 6.54
CA GLU A 203 6.50 6.60 6.15
C GLU A 203 5.92 5.52 7.08
N VAL A 204 6.74 4.90 7.93
CA VAL A 204 6.37 3.73 8.75
C VAL A 204 5.14 3.99 9.61
N GLU A 205 5.05 5.15 10.24
CA GLU A 205 3.94 5.49 11.13
C GLU A 205 2.62 5.54 10.39
N GLU A 206 2.59 6.22 9.23
CA GLU A 206 1.40 6.34 8.42
C GLU A 206 0.97 4.97 7.88
N VAL A 207 1.91 4.20 7.33
CA VAL A 207 1.59 2.89 6.76
C VAL A 207 1.12 1.94 7.86
N ALA A 208 1.77 1.90 9.02
CA ALA A 208 1.31 1.11 10.16
C ALA A 208 -0.12 1.50 10.58
N GLY A 209 -0.40 2.80 10.69
CA GLY A 209 -1.74 3.30 11.03
C GLY A 209 -2.82 2.85 10.04
N GLN A 210 -2.51 2.75 8.75
CA GLN A 210 -3.44 2.25 7.74
C GLN A 210 -3.77 0.75 7.92
N TYR A 211 -2.78 -0.09 8.27
CA TYR A 211 -2.99 -1.54 8.41
C TYR A 211 -3.59 -1.95 9.75
N PHE A 212 -3.28 -1.22 10.82
CA PHE A 212 -3.90 -1.44 12.14
C PHE A 212 -5.19 -0.62 12.34
N GLY A 213 -5.56 0.16 11.33
CA GLY A 213 -6.84 0.83 11.22
C GLY A 213 -7.92 -0.05 10.61
N VAL A 214 -9.14 0.49 10.58
CA VAL A 214 -10.31 -0.11 9.94
C VAL A 214 -10.69 0.72 8.73
N SER A 215 -10.93 0.04 7.61
CA SER A 215 -11.36 0.65 6.35
C SER A 215 -12.54 -0.13 5.78
N VAL A 216 -13.65 0.58 5.53
CA VAL A 216 -14.83 0.08 4.81
C VAL A 216 -15.13 1.00 3.63
N SER A 217 -15.34 0.47 2.43
CA SER A 217 -15.71 1.28 1.26
C SER A 217 -16.76 0.62 0.39
N ASN A 218 -17.49 1.40 -0.40
CA ASN A 218 -18.48 0.87 -1.36
C ASN A 218 -17.84 -0.12 -2.33
N TYR A 219 -16.60 0.13 -2.76
CA TYR A 219 -15.88 -0.75 -3.66
C TYR A 219 -15.72 -2.17 -3.10
N GLN A 220 -15.56 -2.33 -1.79
CA GLN A 220 -15.46 -3.66 -1.17
C GLN A 220 -16.76 -4.44 -1.27
N PHE A 221 -17.92 -3.76 -1.19
CA PHE A 221 -19.23 -4.36 -1.40
C PHE A 221 -19.44 -4.71 -2.88
N ASP A 222 -19.15 -3.76 -3.78
CA ASP A 222 -19.31 -3.94 -5.24
C ASP A 222 -18.50 -5.15 -5.73
N GLU A 223 -17.24 -5.26 -5.30
CA GLU A 223 -16.37 -6.38 -5.62
C GLU A 223 -16.88 -7.70 -5.01
N LEU A 224 -17.30 -7.73 -3.73
CA LEU A 224 -17.85 -8.94 -3.12
C LEU A 224 -19.08 -9.43 -3.90
N ILE A 225 -20.01 -8.53 -4.20
CA ILE A 225 -21.25 -8.85 -4.92
C ILE A 225 -20.95 -9.38 -6.31
N ARG A 226 -20.04 -8.72 -7.05
CA ARG A 226 -19.59 -9.17 -8.36
C ARG A 226 -18.97 -10.57 -8.30
N ASP A 227 -18.12 -10.82 -7.32
CA ASP A 227 -17.40 -12.09 -7.21
C ASP A 227 -18.34 -13.25 -6.81
N VAL A 228 -19.35 -12.99 -5.98
CA VAL A 228 -20.41 -13.96 -5.64
C VAL A 228 -21.36 -14.18 -6.82
N ALA A 229 -21.77 -13.12 -7.52
CA ALA A 229 -22.61 -13.22 -8.71
C ALA A 229 -21.96 -14.08 -9.80
N ALA A 230 -20.64 -13.99 -9.97
CA ALA A 230 -19.93 -14.81 -10.93
C ALA A 230 -19.74 -16.29 -10.48
N ILE A 231 -20.05 -16.65 -9.23
CA ILE A 231 -20.26 -18.07 -8.85
C ILE A 231 -21.71 -18.46 -9.16
N ALA A 232 -22.67 -17.61 -8.80
CA ALA A 232 -24.11 -17.84 -9.02
C ALA A 232 -24.50 -17.94 -10.50
N SER A 233 -23.71 -17.35 -11.41
CA SER A 233 -23.93 -17.45 -12.86
C SER A 233 -23.62 -18.84 -13.44
N ARG A 234 -22.86 -19.68 -12.71
CA ARG A 234 -22.59 -21.06 -13.12
C ARG A 234 -23.86 -21.89 -12.93
N LYS A 235 -24.29 -22.59 -13.98
CA LYS A 235 -25.56 -23.36 -14.01
C LYS A 235 -25.74 -24.31 -12.83
N GLU A 236 -24.65 -24.87 -12.31
CA GLU A 236 -24.62 -25.83 -11.21
C GLU A 236 -24.93 -25.18 -9.84
N PHE A 237 -24.67 -23.87 -9.70
CA PHE A 237 -24.76 -23.12 -8.44
C PHE A 237 -25.77 -21.98 -8.50
N HIS A 238 -26.56 -21.90 -9.57
CA HIS A 238 -27.55 -20.85 -9.76
C HIS A 238 -28.67 -20.94 -8.72
N SER A 239 -28.96 -19.82 -8.07
CA SER A 239 -30.04 -19.68 -7.09
C SER A 239 -30.71 -18.32 -7.25
N GLN A 240 -32.01 -18.34 -7.58
CA GLN A 240 -32.82 -17.12 -7.64
C GLN A 240 -32.89 -16.38 -6.29
N GLU A 241 -32.76 -17.12 -5.18
CA GLU A 241 -32.71 -16.54 -3.85
C GLU A 241 -31.40 -15.77 -3.66
N LEU A 242 -30.27 -16.35 -4.07
CA LEU A 242 -28.97 -15.69 -4.00
C LEU A 242 -28.94 -14.43 -4.87
N ASP A 243 -29.46 -14.49 -6.10
CA ASP A 243 -29.53 -13.32 -6.99
C ASP A 243 -30.33 -12.17 -6.37
N ARG A 244 -31.48 -12.48 -5.74
CA ARG A 244 -32.30 -11.49 -5.04
C ARG A 244 -31.57 -10.90 -3.84
N ILE A 245 -30.86 -11.71 -3.07
CA ILE A 245 -30.03 -11.26 -1.94
C ILE A 245 -28.95 -10.30 -2.45
N LEU A 246 -28.22 -10.65 -3.51
CA LEU A 246 -27.16 -9.82 -4.07
C LEU A 246 -27.67 -8.44 -4.52
N ILE A 247 -28.80 -8.40 -5.24
CA ILE A 247 -29.44 -7.13 -5.65
C ILE A 247 -29.83 -6.30 -4.43
N THR A 248 -30.50 -6.93 -3.46
CA THR A 248 -30.97 -6.26 -2.24
C THR A 248 -29.79 -5.70 -1.43
N VAL A 249 -28.71 -6.46 -1.27
CA VAL A 249 -27.51 -6.02 -0.56
C VAL A 249 -26.82 -4.88 -1.30
N SER A 250 -26.74 -4.96 -2.63
CA SER A 250 -26.16 -3.88 -3.45
C SER A 250 -26.89 -2.56 -3.24
N GLU A 251 -28.22 -2.57 -3.35
CA GLU A 251 -29.05 -1.37 -3.20
C GLU A 251 -28.96 -0.80 -1.79
N ARG A 252 -29.03 -1.66 -0.77
CA ARG A 252 -28.91 -1.27 0.64
C ARG A 252 -27.54 -0.71 0.98
N ALA A 253 -26.46 -1.32 0.49
CA ALA A 253 -25.10 -0.85 0.72
C ALA A 253 -24.86 0.52 0.06
N VAL A 254 -25.30 0.69 -1.19
CA VAL A 254 -25.21 1.97 -1.91
C VAL A 254 -26.00 3.04 -1.16
N TYR A 255 -27.24 2.75 -0.77
CA TYR A 255 -28.06 3.68 -0.01
C TYR A 255 -27.40 4.05 1.32
N PHE A 256 -27.01 3.05 2.13
CA PHE A 256 -26.36 3.26 3.43
C PHE A 256 -25.10 4.13 3.31
N LEU A 257 -24.21 3.83 2.35
CA LEU A 257 -22.98 4.59 2.17
C LEU A 257 -23.22 6.00 1.62
N SER A 258 -24.35 6.24 0.94
CA SER A 258 -24.76 7.59 0.51
C SER A 258 -25.25 8.47 1.67
N LEU A 259 -25.65 7.88 2.81
CA LEU A 259 -26.09 8.62 4.00
C LEU A 259 -24.95 9.38 4.66
N PHE A 260 -23.70 8.99 4.41
CA PHE A 260 -22.49 9.70 4.83
C PHE A 260 -22.24 10.90 3.90
N ASN A 261 -23.10 11.91 4.03
CA ASN A 261 -23.04 13.14 3.24
C ASN A 261 -21.85 14.01 3.69
N ALA A 262 -20.69 13.79 3.06
CA ALA A 262 -19.47 14.56 3.26
C ALA A 262 -19.07 15.27 1.95
N PRO A 263 -18.42 16.45 2.03
CA PRO A 263 -17.79 17.05 0.86
C PRO A 263 -16.72 16.13 0.28
N ASP A 264 -16.40 16.30 -1.00
CA ASP A 264 -15.25 15.62 -1.61
C ASP A 264 -13.98 15.90 -0.79
N GLY A 265 -13.20 14.84 -0.55
CA GLY A 265 -12.05 14.85 0.35
C GLY A 265 -12.33 14.20 1.70
N ARG A 266 -11.49 14.52 2.69
CA ARG A 266 -11.50 13.94 4.03
C ARG A 266 -12.28 14.81 5.00
N SER A 267 -13.17 14.20 5.79
CA SER A 267 -13.92 14.87 6.84
C SER A 267 -13.97 14.02 8.11
N ALA A 268 -13.80 14.63 9.28
CA ALA A 268 -13.91 13.91 10.55
C ALA A 268 -15.35 13.46 10.79
N PHE A 269 -15.53 12.24 11.29
CA PHE A 269 -16.84 11.70 11.63
C PHE A 269 -16.96 11.51 13.14
N ARG A 270 -17.81 12.33 13.79
CA ARG A 270 -17.96 12.36 15.25
C ARG A 270 -19.37 12.03 15.73
N SER A 271 -20.29 11.76 14.80
CA SER A 271 -21.72 11.69 15.06
C SER A 271 -22.26 10.26 15.02
N HIS A 272 -21.47 9.27 15.47
CA HIS A 272 -21.84 7.84 15.42
C HIS A 272 -23.19 7.56 16.08
N GLU A 273 -23.39 8.03 17.32
CA GLU A 273 -24.63 7.83 18.07
C GLU A 273 -25.85 8.45 17.35
N ALA A 274 -25.77 9.72 16.98
CA ALA A 274 -26.86 10.41 16.27
C ALA A 274 -27.15 9.80 14.89
N PHE A 275 -26.11 9.30 14.20
CA PHE A 275 -26.26 8.61 12.92
C PHE A 275 -26.97 7.27 13.11
N LEU A 276 -26.54 6.47 14.10
CA LEU A 276 -27.16 5.18 14.40
C LEU A 276 -28.60 5.34 14.86
N ILE A 277 -28.92 6.29 15.73
CA ILE A 277 -30.31 6.58 16.14
C ILE A 277 -31.22 6.84 14.92
N LYS A 278 -30.69 7.52 13.90
CA LYS A 278 -31.46 7.91 12.73
C LYS A 278 -31.57 6.80 11.68
N TYR A 279 -30.54 5.95 11.57
CA TYR A 279 -30.37 5.01 10.45
C TYR A 279 -30.11 3.57 10.92
N GLU A 280 -30.55 3.21 12.12
CA GLU A 280 -30.33 1.91 12.76
C GLU A 280 -30.82 0.76 11.89
N ASP A 281 -32.04 0.87 11.36
CA ASP A 281 -32.64 -0.17 10.52
C ASP A 281 -31.83 -0.39 9.24
N THR A 282 -31.44 0.70 8.55
CA THR A 282 -30.60 0.63 7.34
C THR A 282 -29.25 -0.03 7.63
N TYR A 283 -28.63 0.33 8.76
CA TYR A 283 -27.36 -0.26 9.19
C TYR A 283 -27.49 -1.77 9.45
N LYS A 284 -28.51 -2.18 10.23
CA LYS A 284 -28.80 -3.59 10.52
C LYS A 284 -29.12 -4.37 9.25
N ASP A 285 -29.85 -3.77 8.32
CA ASP A 285 -30.19 -4.36 7.03
C ASP A 285 -28.98 -4.68 6.16
N VAL A 286 -27.94 -3.83 6.19
CA VAL A 286 -26.66 -4.09 5.49
C VAL A 286 -25.91 -5.25 6.15
N LEU A 287 -25.82 -5.26 7.49
CA LEU A 287 -25.14 -6.34 8.21
C LEU A 287 -25.84 -7.70 8.02
N ALA A 288 -27.17 -7.72 8.13
CA ALA A 288 -27.97 -8.92 7.88
C ALA A 288 -27.79 -9.40 6.43
N GLY A 289 -27.74 -8.47 5.48
CA GLY A 289 -27.46 -8.77 4.07
C GLY A 289 -26.12 -9.46 3.84
N LEU A 290 -25.05 -8.96 4.47
CA LEU A 290 -23.72 -9.60 4.39
C LEU A 290 -23.71 -11.00 5.00
N GLU A 291 -24.38 -11.20 6.15
CA GLU A 291 -24.48 -12.52 6.78
C GLU A 291 -25.32 -13.48 5.94
N LEU A 292 -26.41 -13.01 5.30
CA LEU A 292 -27.20 -13.83 4.38
C LEU A 292 -26.37 -14.30 3.17
N ILE A 293 -25.52 -13.44 2.60
CA ILE A 293 -24.58 -13.86 1.55
C ILE A 293 -23.67 -14.97 2.07
N ALA A 294 -23.06 -14.79 3.25
CA ALA A 294 -22.18 -15.79 3.85
C ALA A 294 -22.89 -17.13 4.06
N LEU A 295 -24.08 -17.13 4.67
CA LEU A 295 -24.86 -18.33 4.93
C LEU A 295 -25.27 -19.05 3.64
N GLN A 296 -25.73 -18.32 2.62
CA GLN A 296 -26.12 -18.93 1.34
C GLN A 296 -24.94 -19.60 0.65
N LEU A 297 -23.75 -18.98 0.69
CA LEU A 297 -22.53 -19.59 0.16
C LEU A 297 -22.12 -20.86 0.91
N GLU A 298 -22.29 -20.89 2.23
CA GLU A 298 -22.02 -22.09 3.06
C GLU A 298 -23.02 -23.22 2.80
N LEU A 299 -24.26 -22.90 2.42
CA LEU A 299 -25.33 -23.86 2.14
C LEU A 299 -25.31 -24.43 0.72
N LEU A 300 -24.45 -23.91 -0.17
CA LEU A 300 -24.32 -24.43 -1.53
C LEU A 300 -23.91 -25.91 -1.51
N LYS A 301 -24.74 -26.77 -2.10
CA LYS A 301 -24.41 -28.19 -2.26
C LYS A 301 -23.22 -28.34 -3.19
N ALA A 302 -22.22 -29.11 -2.76
CA ALA A 302 -20.95 -29.26 -3.48
C ALA A 302 -20.30 -27.91 -3.83
N ALA A 303 -20.35 -26.96 -2.88
CA ALA A 303 -19.82 -25.61 -3.05
C ALA A 303 -18.37 -25.64 -3.59
N PRO A 304 -18.07 -24.83 -4.63
CA PRO A 304 -16.69 -24.61 -5.04
C PRO A 304 -15.87 -24.06 -3.88
N GLU A 305 -14.60 -24.43 -3.77
CA GLU A 305 -13.74 -23.93 -2.69
C GLU A 305 -13.51 -22.42 -2.73
N GLU A 306 -13.77 -21.82 -3.89
CA GLU A 306 -13.79 -20.38 -4.13
C GLU A 306 -14.84 -19.65 -3.27
N THR A 307 -15.84 -20.35 -2.71
CA THR A 307 -16.85 -19.75 -1.82
C THR A 307 -16.30 -19.45 -0.43
N ILE A 308 -15.34 -20.24 0.06
CA ILE A 308 -14.73 -20.07 1.39
C ILE A 308 -14.13 -18.66 1.58
N PRO A 309 -13.26 -18.15 0.69
CA PRO A 309 -12.72 -16.78 0.84
C PRO A 309 -13.81 -15.71 0.74
N LEU A 310 -14.89 -15.93 -0.01
CA LEU A 310 -16.00 -14.98 -0.14
C LEU A 310 -16.84 -14.89 1.15
N VAL A 311 -17.06 -16.03 1.82
CA VAL A 311 -17.71 -16.08 3.15
C VAL A 311 -16.90 -15.28 4.18
N HIS A 312 -15.59 -15.52 4.24
CA HIS A 312 -14.70 -14.76 5.15
C HIS A 312 -14.73 -13.26 4.84
N ARG A 313 -14.73 -12.89 3.55
CA ARG A 313 -14.79 -11.49 3.12
C ARG A 313 -16.10 -10.80 3.51
N ALA A 314 -17.25 -11.46 3.33
CA ALA A 314 -18.54 -10.92 3.75
C ALA A 314 -18.58 -10.61 5.26
N ARG A 315 -18.12 -11.56 6.07
CA ARG A 315 -18.02 -11.41 7.54
C ARG A 315 -16.99 -10.37 7.96
N GLU A 316 -15.88 -10.26 7.23
CA GLU A 316 -14.85 -9.24 7.48
C GLU A 316 -15.38 -7.83 7.24
N ILE A 317 -16.10 -7.60 6.13
CA ILE A 317 -16.73 -6.30 5.85
C ILE A 317 -17.74 -5.96 6.95
N ALA A 318 -18.55 -6.94 7.38
CA ALA A 318 -19.53 -6.75 8.46
C ALA A 318 -18.84 -6.35 9.78
N ARG A 319 -17.79 -7.06 10.19
CA ARG A 319 -17.04 -6.78 11.43
C ARG A 319 -16.39 -5.40 11.41
N ARG A 320 -15.78 -5.02 10.29
CA ARG A 320 -15.18 -3.69 10.11
C ARG A 320 -16.21 -2.58 10.16
N LEU A 321 -17.37 -2.80 9.53
CA LEU A 321 -18.46 -1.85 9.57
C LEU A 321 -19.04 -1.71 10.98
N GLN A 322 -19.17 -2.81 11.72
CA GLN A 322 -19.54 -2.79 13.14
C GLN A 322 -18.56 -1.95 13.96
N PHE A 323 -17.26 -2.23 13.88
CA PHE A 323 -16.23 -1.47 14.60
C PHE A 323 -16.29 0.03 14.29
N PHE A 324 -16.42 0.40 13.00
CA PHE A 324 -16.54 1.79 12.60
C PHE A 324 -17.80 2.43 13.22
N MET A 325 -18.95 1.77 13.14
CA MET A 325 -20.22 2.33 13.61
C MET A 325 -20.32 2.41 15.13
N GLU A 326 -19.74 1.47 15.87
CA GLU A 326 -19.69 1.52 17.33
C GLU A 326 -18.99 2.79 17.83
N GLY A 327 -17.93 3.24 17.14
CA GLY A 327 -17.35 4.58 17.31
C GLY A 327 -16.87 4.95 18.72
N SER A 328 -16.81 3.98 19.64
CA SER A 328 -16.67 4.21 21.07
C SER A 328 -15.22 4.17 21.54
N ASP A 329 -14.31 3.61 20.73
CA ASP A 329 -12.90 3.51 21.07
C ASP A 329 -12.19 4.85 20.85
N ARG A 330 -11.91 5.54 21.97
CA ARG A 330 -11.21 6.84 21.98
C ARG A 330 -9.77 6.78 21.49
N ARG A 331 -9.21 5.57 21.28
CA ARG A 331 -7.88 5.39 20.71
C ARG A 331 -7.86 5.55 19.18
N TYR A 332 -9.03 5.66 18.55
CA TYR A 332 -9.16 5.81 17.09
C TYR A 332 -9.69 7.18 16.70
N VAL A 333 -9.21 7.68 15.56
CA VAL A 333 -9.81 8.80 14.84
C VAL A 333 -10.67 8.25 13.72
N TYR A 334 -11.93 8.65 13.73
CA TYR A 334 -12.92 8.26 12.74
C TYR A 334 -13.10 9.38 11.71
N TRP A 335 -13.03 9.04 10.44
CA TRP A 335 -13.17 9.98 9.34
C TRP A 335 -13.77 9.30 8.11
N ILE A 336 -14.31 10.12 7.23
CA ILE A 336 -14.92 9.72 5.97
C ILE A 336 -14.13 10.37 4.84
N GLU A 337 -13.83 9.59 3.82
CA GLU A 337 -13.32 10.09 2.55
C GLU A 337 -14.36 9.96 1.44
N ARG A 338 -14.58 11.04 0.70
CA ARG A 338 -15.33 11.03 -0.56
C ARG A 338 -14.37 11.29 -1.71
N ARG A 339 -14.32 10.37 -2.68
CA ARG A 339 -13.52 10.51 -3.91
C ARG A 339 -14.37 10.13 -5.11
N GLY A 340 -14.98 11.12 -5.74
CA GLY A 340 -15.93 10.88 -6.83
C GLY A 340 -17.14 10.07 -6.34
N ARG A 341 -17.31 8.85 -6.86
CA ARG A 341 -18.37 7.94 -6.38
C ARG A 341 -17.99 7.17 -5.11
N GLY A 342 -16.71 7.10 -4.77
CA GLY A 342 -16.20 6.34 -3.63
C GLY A 342 -16.54 6.98 -2.28
N THR A 343 -17.10 6.20 -1.36
CA THR A 343 -17.17 6.50 0.08
C THR A 343 -16.25 5.55 0.82
N PHE A 344 -15.35 6.09 1.63
CA PHE A 344 -14.45 5.33 2.50
C PHE A 344 -14.68 5.73 3.95
N LEU A 345 -15.10 4.78 4.77
CA LEU A 345 -15.24 4.91 6.21
C LEU A 345 -13.95 4.40 6.85
N GLN A 346 -13.26 5.26 7.60
CA GLN A 346 -11.92 5.00 8.09
C GLN A 346 -11.84 5.25 9.60
N ALA A 347 -11.26 4.29 10.32
CA ALA A 347 -10.87 4.47 11.71
C ALA A 347 -9.38 4.16 11.83
N THR A 348 -8.57 5.17 12.16
CA THR A 348 -7.10 5.02 12.28
C THR A 348 -6.70 5.19 13.75
N PRO A 349 -5.85 4.33 14.32
CA PRO A 349 -5.36 4.52 15.68
C PRO A 349 -4.63 5.87 15.79
N ILE A 350 -4.92 6.62 16.86
CA ILE A 350 -4.27 7.90 17.19
C ILE A 350 -2.79 7.69 17.46
N ASP A 351 -2.47 6.55 18.10
CA ASP A 351 -1.14 6.19 18.51
C ASP A 351 -0.83 4.76 18.09
N VAL A 352 0.12 4.61 17.17
CA VAL A 352 0.62 3.31 16.72
C VAL A 352 1.77 2.80 17.58
N ALA A 353 2.32 3.63 18.49
CA ALA A 353 3.49 3.29 19.27
C ALA A 353 3.30 1.98 20.04
N ASN A 354 2.21 1.86 20.81
CA ASN A 354 1.95 0.64 21.59
C ASN A 354 1.76 -0.60 20.70
N ILE A 355 1.13 -0.43 19.53
CA ILE A 355 0.89 -1.54 18.59
C ILE A 355 2.22 -2.01 18.01
N LEU A 356 3.09 -1.07 17.62
CA LEU A 356 4.41 -1.40 17.09
C LEU A 356 5.34 -1.95 18.18
N ASP A 357 5.26 -1.46 19.42
CA ASP A 357 6.00 -2.01 20.54
C ASP A 357 5.68 -3.50 20.72
N GLU A 358 4.39 -3.83 20.86
CA GLU A 358 3.93 -5.20 21.11
C GLU A 358 4.09 -6.14 19.90
N LYS A 359 3.77 -5.67 18.69
CA LYS A 359 3.74 -6.53 17.49
C LYS A 359 5.08 -6.57 16.76
N LEU A 360 5.89 -5.53 16.82
CA LEU A 360 7.15 -5.41 16.06
C LEU A 360 8.39 -5.42 16.98
N PHE A 361 8.53 -4.42 17.85
CA PHE A 361 9.80 -4.19 18.56
C PHE A 361 10.08 -5.26 19.62
N ASP A 362 9.06 -5.70 20.37
CA ASP A 362 9.20 -6.77 21.37
C ASP A 362 9.41 -8.16 20.75
N ARG A 363 9.01 -8.36 19.49
CA ARG A 363 9.03 -9.68 18.83
C ARG A 363 10.26 -9.93 17.96
N ILE A 364 10.98 -8.89 17.56
CA ILE A 364 12.09 -9.00 16.60
C ILE A 364 13.39 -8.56 17.27
N ASP A 365 14.43 -9.40 17.16
CA ASP A 365 15.73 -9.15 17.78
C ASP A 365 16.33 -7.77 17.41
N SER A 366 16.12 -7.31 16.18
CA SER A 366 16.68 -6.04 15.70
C SER A 366 15.80 -5.37 14.66
N VAL A 367 15.55 -4.08 14.88
CA VAL A 367 14.84 -3.21 13.94
C VAL A 367 15.71 -2.01 13.66
N VAL A 368 16.02 -1.79 12.39
CA VAL A 368 16.79 -0.63 11.93
C VAL A 368 15.84 0.28 11.16
N LEU A 369 15.70 1.51 11.61
CA LEU A 369 14.96 2.56 10.92
C LEU A 369 15.98 3.48 10.24
N THR A 370 15.93 3.63 8.92
CA THR A 370 16.78 4.55 8.18
C THR A 370 15.97 5.42 7.24
N SER A 371 16.25 6.73 7.24
CA SER A 371 15.64 7.69 6.31
C SER A 371 16.52 8.94 6.22
N ALA A 372 16.31 9.75 5.18
CA ALA A 372 17.02 11.02 5.04
C ALA A 372 16.52 12.09 6.02
N THR A 373 15.33 11.92 6.59
CA THR A 373 14.66 12.89 7.46
C THR A 373 13.91 12.18 8.57
N LEU A 374 14.55 11.99 9.72
CA LEU A 374 13.97 11.41 10.93
C LEU A 374 14.22 12.28 12.17
N ALA A 375 15.40 12.89 12.25
CA ALA A 375 15.77 13.75 13.35
C ALA A 375 15.15 15.14 13.19
N VAL A 376 14.70 15.71 14.30
CA VAL A 376 14.29 17.10 14.41
C VAL A 376 15.37 17.81 15.21
N ALA A 377 16.00 18.82 14.61
CA ALA A 377 17.14 19.53 15.21
C ALA A 377 18.29 18.59 15.68
N GLY A 378 18.50 17.47 14.97
CA GLY A 378 19.53 16.48 15.29
C GLY A 378 19.14 15.46 16.38
N GLU A 379 17.91 15.54 16.90
CA GLU A 379 17.39 14.63 17.92
C GLU A 379 16.27 13.72 17.38
N PHE A 380 16.18 12.49 17.89
CA PHE A 380 15.20 11.49 17.46
C PHE A 380 14.00 11.34 18.41
N GLU A 381 13.88 12.18 19.44
CA GLU A 381 12.85 12.02 20.47
C GLU A 381 11.43 12.03 19.89
N PHE A 382 11.17 12.85 18.88
CA PHE A 382 9.88 12.87 18.17
C PHE A 382 9.55 11.51 17.52
N THR A 383 10.49 10.94 16.76
CA THR A 383 10.32 9.63 16.12
C THR A 383 10.22 8.49 17.13
N LYS A 384 11.05 8.51 18.18
CA LYS A 384 11.02 7.49 19.24
C LYS A 384 9.66 7.45 19.94
N VAL A 385 9.10 8.61 20.27
CA VAL A 385 7.80 8.69 20.95
C VAL A 385 6.68 8.19 20.03
N ARG A 386 6.61 8.65 18.77
CA ARG A 386 5.53 8.29 17.84
C ARG A 386 5.54 6.83 17.41
N LEU A 387 6.73 6.21 17.33
CA LEU A 387 6.86 4.80 16.97
C LEU A 387 6.92 3.88 18.19
N GLY A 388 7.08 4.38 19.41
CA GLY A 388 7.24 3.55 20.62
C GLY A 388 8.68 3.08 20.88
N LEU A 389 9.65 3.54 20.09
CA LEU A 389 11.02 3.04 20.10
C LEU A 389 11.94 3.73 21.14
N ARG A 390 11.60 3.61 22.44
CA ARG A 390 12.24 4.41 23.51
C ARG A 390 13.72 4.09 23.76
N ALA A 391 14.12 2.82 23.62
CA ALA A 391 15.48 2.34 23.97
C ALA A 391 16.41 2.14 22.77
N ALA A 392 16.06 2.67 21.58
CA ALA A 392 16.90 2.51 20.40
C ALA A 392 18.20 3.31 20.48
N ARG A 393 19.26 2.72 19.91
CA ARG A 393 20.48 3.45 19.55
C ARG A 393 20.15 4.45 18.45
N THR A 394 20.89 5.54 18.38
CA THR A 394 20.66 6.61 17.39
C THR A 394 21.95 7.03 16.70
N LEU A 395 21.89 7.34 15.41
CA LEU A 395 23.01 7.86 14.65
C LEU A 395 22.51 8.90 13.63
N VAL A 396 23.08 10.11 13.65
CA VAL A 396 22.94 11.07 12.55
C VAL A 396 24.22 11.01 11.73
N VAL A 397 24.12 10.66 10.45
CA VAL A 397 25.24 10.67 9.51
C VAL A 397 25.37 12.08 8.94
N PRO A 398 26.53 12.74 9.06
CA PRO A 398 26.70 14.09 8.54
C PRO A 398 26.55 14.13 7.00
N SER A 399 26.02 15.23 6.48
CA SER A 399 25.97 15.44 5.02
C SER A 399 27.37 15.56 4.44
N HIS A 400 27.57 14.97 3.25
CA HIS A 400 28.80 15.11 2.47
C HIS A 400 28.77 16.31 1.51
N PHE A 401 27.63 17.03 1.43
CA PHE A 401 27.48 18.18 0.54
C PHE A 401 27.92 19.48 1.22
N ASN A 402 28.63 20.33 0.47
CA ASN A 402 28.99 21.66 0.93
C ASN A 402 27.89 22.66 0.55
N TYR A 403 26.78 22.65 1.29
CA TYR A 403 25.65 23.54 1.00
C TYR A 403 26.02 25.02 1.02
N ALA A 404 27.02 25.43 1.82
CA ALA A 404 27.44 26.82 1.90
C ALA A 404 28.01 27.34 0.58
N GLU A 405 28.65 26.47 -0.21
CA GLU A 405 29.22 26.81 -1.52
C GLU A 405 28.38 26.32 -2.71
N GLN A 406 27.54 25.31 -2.50
CA GLN A 406 26.79 24.61 -3.55
C GLN A 406 25.30 24.96 -3.61
N ALA A 407 24.78 25.73 -2.65
CA ALA A 407 23.38 26.11 -2.60
C ALA A 407 23.18 27.58 -2.21
N LEU A 408 22.08 28.16 -2.70
CA LEU A 408 21.61 29.48 -2.31
C LEU A 408 20.18 29.36 -1.79
N LEU A 409 19.91 29.92 -0.61
CA LEU A 409 18.55 30.06 -0.08
C LEU A 409 18.02 31.43 -0.46
N TYR A 410 16.97 31.46 -1.27
CA TYR A 410 16.26 32.68 -1.65
C TYR A 410 14.86 32.68 -1.04
N VAL A 411 14.53 33.76 -0.32
CA VAL A 411 13.20 33.96 0.27
C VAL A 411 12.65 35.29 -0.26
N PRO A 412 11.67 35.26 -1.18
CA PRO A 412 11.11 36.47 -1.78
C PRO A 412 10.33 37.26 -0.72
N GLN A 413 10.75 38.50 -0.47
CA GLN A 413 10.19 39.37 0.58
C GLN A 413 8.88 40.04 0.18
N SER A 414 8.57 40.08 -1.11
CA SER A 414 7.44 40.82 -1.70
C SER A 414 6.19 39.96 -1.91
N LEU A 415 6.27 38.64 -1.69
CA LEU A 415 5.11 37.76 -1.85
C LEU A 415 4.07 38.02 -0.76
N PRO A 416 2.77 38.09 -1.11
CA PRO A 416 1.72 38.24 -0.11
C PRO A 416 1.56 36.95 0.71
N ASP A 417 0.75 37.01 1.77
CA ASP A 417 0.38 35.81 2.54
C ASP A 417 -0.21 34.73 1.61
N PRO A 418 0.19 33.44 1.71
CA PRO A 418 -0.34 32.37 0.88
C PRO A 418 -1.87 32.21 0.89
N ARG A 419 -2.55 32.71 1.93
CA ARG A 419 -4.02 32.73 2.03
C ARG A 419 -4.66 33.88 1.26
N SER A 420 -3.87 34.85 0.80
CA SER A 420 -4.35 35.98 0.02
C SER A 420 -4.71 35.54 -1.40
N PRO A 421 -5.86 35.98 -1.96
CA PRO A 421 -6.20 35.75 -3.36
C PRO A 421 -5.14 36.27 -4.35
N ALA A 422 -4.34 37.26 -3.94
CA ALA A 422 -3.26 37.82 -4.77
C ALA A 422 -2.01 36.92 -4.85
N PHE A 423 -1.86 35.94 -3.95
CA PHE A 423 -0.66 35.10 -3.86
C PHE A 423 -0.40 34.32 -5.13
N THR A 424 -1.40 33.64 -5.66
CA THR A 424 -1.24 32.77 -6.84
C THR A 424 -0.68 33.54 -8.04
N ALA A 425 -1.14 34.77 -8.27
CA ALA A 425 -0.65 35.61 -9.36
C ALA A 425 0.77 36.14 -9.09
N ALA A 426 1.07 36.54 -7.84
CA ALA A 426 2.41 36.99 -7.46
C ALA A 426 3.45 35.85 -7.53
N ALA A 427 3.11 34.68 -6.98
CA ALA A 427 3.94 33.49 -7.03
C ALA A 427 4.18 33.02 -8.47
N ALA A 428 3.17 33.03 -9.35
CA ALA A 428 3.35 32.69 -10.75
C ALA A 428 4.37 33.61 -11.45
N ARG A 429 4.33 34.93 -11.18
CA ARG A 429 5.33 35.87 -11.72
C ARG A 429 6.74 35.59 -11.21
N GLU A 430 6.89 35.40 -9.90
CA GLU A 430 8.17 35.06 -9.29
C GLU A 430 8.75 33.74 -9.86
N ILE A 431 7.90 32.72 -10.01
CA ILE A 431 8.28 31.43 -10.60
C ILE A 431 8.75 31.62 -12.05
N MET A 432 8.05 32.43 -12.86
CA MET A 432 8.50 32.72 -14.23
C MET A 432 9.88 33.36 -14.25
N GLU A 433 10.14 34.36 -13.41
CA GLU A 433 11.45 35.01 -13.32
C GLU A 433 12.56 34.01 -12.96
N LEU A 434 12.33 33.16 -11.95
CA LEU A 434 13.27 32.11 -11.56
C LEU A 434 13.48 31.05 -12.66
N LEU A 435 12.43 30.73 -13.43
CA LEU A 435 12.53 29.82 -14.56
C LEU A 435 13.37 30.41 -15.69
N PHE A 436 13.24 31.71 -16.00
CA PHE A 436 14.11 32.38 -16.97
C PHE A 436 15.57 32.39 -16.51
N LEU A 437 15.82 32.67 -15.23
CA LEU A 437 17.18 32.65 -14.66
C LEU A 437 17.82 31.25 -14.69
N SER A 438 17.06 30.22 -14.33
CA SER A 438 17.53 28.83 -14.32
C SER A 438 17.55 28.17 -15.71
N ARG A 439 16.97 28.82 -16.72
CA ARG A 439 16.72 28.31 -18.08
C ARG A 439 15.83 27.07 -18.08
N GLY A 440 14.73 27.12 -17.34
CA GLY A 440 13.73 26.06 -17.23
C GLY A 440 14.13 24.87 -16.35
N ARG A 441 15.35 24.86 -15.79
CA ARG A 441 15.84 23.77 -14.92
C ARG A 441 15.39 23.98 -13.49
N ALA A 442 14.10 23.79 -13.26
CA ALA A 442 13.52 23.88 -11.93
C ALA A 442 12.55 22.73 -11.68
N PHE A 443 12.44 22.37 -10.40
CA PHE A 443 11.39 21.52 -9.90
C PHE A 443 10.57 22.34 -8.90
N VAL A 444 9.29 22.60 -9.21
CA VAL A 444 8.43 23.49 -8.44
C VAL A 444 7.44 22.66 -7.64
N LEU A 445 7.51 22.77 -6.31
CA LEU A 445 6.70 21.98 -5.39
C LEU A 445 5.53 22.81 -4.84
N PHE A 446 4.36 22.19 -4.76
CA PHE A 446 3.15 22.79 -4.22
C PHE A 446 2.54 21.90 -3.13
N THR A 447 1.94 22.52 -2.12
CA THR A 447 1.18 21.82 -1.07
C THR A 447 -0.27 21.54 -1.46
N SER A 448 -0.71 22.00 -2.65
CA SER A 448 -2.09 21.84 -3.14
C SER A 448 -2.11 21.60 -4.66
N ASN A 449 -2.79 20.53 -5.09
CA ASN A 449 -3.04 20.23 -6.51
C ASN A 449 -3.80 21.35 -7.25
N GLN A 450 -4.74 22.01 -6.58
CA GLN A 450 -5.51 23.11 -7.18
C GLN A 450 -4.58 24.28 -7.51
N GLN A 451 -3.81 24.74 -6.53
CA GLN A 451 -2.80 25.78 -6.71
C GLN A 451 -1.75 25.40 -7.77
N MET A 452 -1.27 24.16 -7.78
CA MET A 452 -0.34 23.66 -8.80
C MET A 452 -0.92 23.83 -10.21
N ARG A 453 -2.16 23.37 -10.44
CA ARG A 453 -2.84 23.52 -11.75
C ARG A 453 -3.03 24.99 -12.12
N LEU A 454 -3.52 25.80 -11.18
CA LEU A 454 -3.75 27.24 -11.41
C LEU A 454 -2.48 28.01 -11.74
N ILE A 455 -1.33 27.62 -11.19
CA ILE A 455 -0.03 28.24 -11.50
C ILE A 455 0.53 27.66 -12.79
N TYR A 456 0.42 26.35 -13.00
CA TYR A 456 0.80 25.69 -14.25
C TYR A 456 0.14 26.35 -15.45
N ASP A 457 -1.19 26.53 -15.44
CA ASP A 457 -1.94 27.13 -16.55
C ASP A 457 -1.48 28.56 -16.87
N ARG A 458 -0.97 29.29 -15.87
CA ARG A 458 -0.42 30.65 -16.05
C ARG A 458 1.01 30.65 -16.55
N VAL A 459 1.83 29.70 -16.10
CA VAL A 459 3.27 29.67 -16.38
C VAL A 459 3.56 28.97 -17.71
N SER A 460 2.87 27.86 -18.00
CA SER A 460 3.17 26.99 -19.15
C SER A 460 3.00 27.67 -20.50
N LEU A 461 2.15 28.69 -20.59
CA LEU A 461 1.90 29.45 -21.80
C LEU A 461 2.92 30.59 -22.02
N GLU A 462 3.60 31.02 -20.96
CA GLU A 462 4.44 32.22 -20.95
C GLU A 462 5.95 31.90 -20.98
N VAL A 463 6.33 30.68 -20.61
CA VAL A 463 7.74 30.24 -20.63
C VAL A 463 8.07 29.47 -21.90
N PRO A 464 9.27 29.66 -22.49
CA PRO A 464 9.70 28.95 -23.70
C PRO A 464 10.20 27.52 -23.43
N TYR A 465 10.02 27.01 -22.21
CA TYR A 465 10.55 25.73 -21.76
C TYR A 465 9.43 24.68 -21.68
N GLN A 466 9.78 23.41 -21.90
CA GLN A 466 8.84 22.33 -21.70
C GLN A 466 8.41 22.26 -20.23
N THR A 467 7.12 22.37 -19.98
CA THR A 467 6.53 22.24 -18.65
C THR A 467 5.86 20.88 -18.50
N LEU A 468 6.24 20.14 -17.46
CA LEU A 468 5.64 18.86 -17.12
C LEU A 468 4.84 19.03 -15.83
N LEU A 469 3.59 18.56 -15.82
CA LEU A 469 2.69 18.62 -14.66
C LEU A 469 2.54 17.21 -14.07
N GLN A 470 2.62 17.09 -12.75
CA GLN A 470 2.38 15.81 -12.06
C GLN A 470 0.89 15.43 -12.14
N GLY A 471 0.63 14.19 -12.53
CA GLY A 471 -0.70 13.61 -12.78
C GLY A 471 -0.70 12.84 -14.09
#